data_AF-A0A1E8F1R9-F1
#
_entry.id   AF-A0A1E8F1R9-F1
#
_cell.length_a   1.000
_cell.length_b   1.000
_cell.length_c   1.000
_cell.angle_alpha   90.00
_cell.angle_beta   90.00
_cell.angle_gamma   90.00
#
_symmetry.space_group_name_H-M   'P 1'
#
loop_
_entity.id
_entity.type
_entity.pdbx_description
1 polymer ?
#
loop_
_entity_poly.entity_id
_entity_poly.type
_entity_poly.pdbx_seq_one_letter_code
_entity_poly.pdbx_strand_id
1 'polypeptide(L)'
;MKGNKKGFTLIELMVVIAIIIVLAGFLVPKFIGYQEKAKNVKAINTAKQIHTAVMGSYAEENGEFVEEKIIDSITNLTGAKSIDIEGECGEDNVDINFQSDKKQYTVSIDANKSYYEVKQGKNTIFCDKSQDVE
;
A
#
# COMPACT_ATOMS: atom_id res chain seq x y z
N MET A 1 19.81 58.09 13.31
CA MET A 1 18.84 57.46 12.38
C MET A 1 17.84 56.67 13.20
N LYS A 2 16.63 57.21 13.43
CA LYS A 2 15.63 56.60 14.33
C LYS A 2 14.81 55.60 13.50
N GLY A 3 15.09 54.31 13.67
CA GLY A 3 14.39 53.25 12.95
C GLY A 3 12.92 53.23 13.35
N ASN A 4 12.04 53.48 12.38
CA ASN A 4 10.59 53.31 12.53
C ASN A 4 10.29 51.83 12.79
N LYS A 5 10.26 51.43 14.06
CA LYS A 5 9.76 50.12 14.46
C LYS A 5 8.24 50.12 14.31
N LYS A 6 7.75 49.70 13.14
CA LYS A 6 6.33 49.40 12.94
C LYS A 6 5.99 48.15 13.74
N GLY A 7 5.13 48.29 14.76
CA GLY A 7 4.56 47.16 15.48
C GLY A 7 3.42 46.54 14.68
N PHE A 8 3.24 45.23 14.82
CA PHE A 8 2.10 44.51 14.24
C PHE A 8 0.82 44.90 14.99
N THR A 9 -0.27 45.17 14.27
CA THR A 9 -1.55 45.45 14.92
C THR A 9 -2.24 44.15 15.32
N LEU A 10 -2.97 44.14 16.44
CA LEU A 10 -3.77 42.97 16.84
C LEU A 10 -4.80 42.60 15.77
N ILE A 11 -5.37 43.60 15.09
CA ILE A 11 -6.35 43.38 14.02
C ILE A 11 -5.72 42.66 12.81
N GLU A 12 -4.51 43.02 12.39
CA GLU A 12 -3.80 42.31 11.31
C GLU A 12 -3.59 40.83 11.66
N LEU A 13 -3.22 40.54 12.91
CA LEU A 13 -3.05 39.16 13.36
C LEU A 13 -4.39 38.41 13.38
N MET A 14 -5.48 39.04 13.82
CA MET A 14 -6.81 38.41 13.87
C MET A 14 -7.35 38.08 12.48
N VAL A 15 -7.13 38.94 11.49
CA VAL A 15 -7.56 38.68 10.11
C VAL A 15 -6.75 37.51 9.51
N VAL A 16 -5.46 37.42 9.80
CA VAL A 16 -4.60 36.33 9.31
C VAL A 16 -5.06 34.97 9.85
N ILE A 17 -5.31 34.86 11.16
CA ILE A 17 -5.80 33.59 11.73
C ILE A 17 -7.19 33.23 11.19
N ALA A 18 -8.06 34.22 10.95
CA ALA A 18 -9.38 33.98 10.35
C ALA A 18 -9.27 33.37 8.95
N ILE A 19 -8.37 33.89 8.11
CA ILE A 19 -8.10 33.34 6.78
C ILE A 19 -7.50 31.93 6.86
N ILE A 20 -6.55 31.69 7.77
CA ILE A 20 -5.94 30.36 7.96
C ILE A 20 -7.01 29.32 8.36
N ILE A 21 -7.93 29.67 9.26
CA ILE A 21 -9.00 28.76 9.70
C ILE A 21 -9.93 28.39 8.53
N VAL A 22 -10.33 29.37 7.71
CA VAL A 22 -11.18 29.12 6.53
C VAL A 22 -10.47 28.20 5.55
N LEU A 23 -9.20 28.46 5.23
CA LEU A 23 -8.43 27.63 4.29
C LEU A 23 -8.18 26.22 4.85
N ALA A 24 -7.83 26.11 6.13
CA ALA A 24 -7.61 24.82 6.79
C ALA A 24 -8.88 23.96 6.78
N GLY A 25 -10.05 24.56 6.99
CA GLY A 25 -11.34 23.87 6.95
C GLY A 25 -11.62 23.15 5.63
N PHE A 26 -11.22 23.73 4.49
CA PHE A 26 -11.36 23.08 3.18
C PHE A 26 -10.28 22.03 2.88
N LEU A 27 -9.08 22.20 3.43
CA LEU A 27 -7.93 21.32 3.14
C LEU A 27 -7.97 19.99 3.90
N VAL A 28 -8.37 20.01 5.18
CA VAL A 28 -8.38 18.82 6.06
C VAL A 28 -9.17 17.63 5.49
N PRO A 29 -10.45 17.77 5.05
CA PRO A 29 -11.21 16.61 4.56
C PRO A 29 -10.63 16.03 3.27
N LYS A 30 -10.08 16.88 2.39
CA LYS A 30 -9.43 16.41 1.16
C LYS A 30 -8.15 15.63 1.46
N PHE A 31 -7.37 16.07 2.45
CA PHE A 31 -6.12 15.43 2.83
C PHE A 31 -6.31 13.98 3.31
N ILE A 32 -7.38 13.70 4.06
CA ILE A 32 -7.67 12.34 4.56
C ILE A 32 -7.84 11.34 3.40
N GLY A 33 -8.61 11.70 2.37
CA GLY A 33 -8.81 10.84 1.20
C GLY A 33 -7.52 10.59 0.40
N TYR A 34 -6.65 11.60 0.26
CA TYR A 34 -5.35 11.43 -0.40
C TYR A 34 -4.41 10.52 0.42
N GLN A 35 -4.42 10.66 1.74
CA GLN A 35 -3.60 9.82 2.61
C GLN A 35 -4.02 8.35 2.52
N GLU A 36 -5.31 8.05 2.47
CA GLU A 36 -5.79 6.67 2.28
C GLU A 36 -5.42 6.11 0.91
N LYS A 37 -5.57 6.89 -0.16
CA LYS A 37 -5.12 6.48 -1.50
C LYS A 37 -3.63 6.19 -1.54
N ALA A 38 -2.81 7.04 -0.93
CA ALA A 38 -1.36 6.83 -0.85
C ALA A 38 -1.01 5.53 -0.11
N LYS A 39 -1.72 5.22 0.98
CA LYS A 39 -1.57 3.94 1.70
C LYS A 39 -1.95 2.75 0.83
N ASN A 40 -3.05 2.83 0.09
CA ASN A 40 -3.47 1.75 -0.81
C ASN A 40 -2.45 1.55 -1.94
N VAL A 41 -1.96 2.62 -2.56
CA VAL A 41 -0.92 2.55 -3.60
C VAL A 41 0.36 1.90 -3.07
N LYS A 42 0.77 2.24 -1.84
CA LYS A 42 1.91 1.60 -1.19
C LYS A 42 1.66 0.09 -0.98
N ALA A 43 0.49 -0.29 -0.49
CA ALA A 43 0.13 -1.69 -0.31
C ALA A 43 0.11 -2.46 -1.64
N ILE A 44 -0.41 -1.86 -2.72
CA ILE A 44 -0.39 -2.43 -4.07
C ILE A 44 1.04 -2.63 -4.57
N ASN A 45 1.93 -1.65 -4.36
CA ASN A 45 3.33 -1.78 -4.75
C ASN A 45 4.07 -2.87 -3.97
N THR A 46 3.75 -3.06 -2.69
CA THR A 46 4.27 -4.18 -1.90
C THR A 46 3.70 -5.51 -2.40
N ALA A 47 2.40 -5.58 -2.67
CA ALA A 47 1.76 -6.77 -3.21
C ALA A 47 2.34 -7.19 -4.56
N LYS A 48 2.67 -6.22 -5.43
CA LYS A 48 3.36 -6.49 -6.70
C LYS A 48 4.73 -7.12 -6.50
N GLN A 49 5.49 -6.65 -5.51
CA GLN A 49 6.80 -7.26 -5.17
C GLN A 49 6.61 -8.68 -4.61
N ILE A 50 5.61 -8.88 -3.75
CA ILE A 50 5.24 -10.21 -3.23
C ILE A 50 4.91 -11.15 -4.39
N HIS A 51 4.06 -10.71 -5.32
CA HIS A 51 3.70 -11.50 -6.50
C HIS A 51 4.93 -11.91 -7.33
N THR A 52 5.83 -10.96 -7.61
CA THR A 52 7.08 -11.27 -8.34
C THR A 52 7.95 -12.27 -7.57
N ALA A 53 8.09 -12.13 -6.25
CA ALA A 53 8.85 -13.06 -5.43
C ALA A 53 8.25 -14.48 -5.45
N VAL A 54 6.93 -14.58 -5.33
CA VAL A 54 6.19 -15.84 -5.29
C VAL A 54 6.23 -16.55 -6.64
N MET A 55 6.03 -15.82 -7.73
CA MET A 55 6.15 -16.40 -9.08
C MET A 55 7.59 -16.79 -9.40
N GLY A 56 8.57 -16.05 -8.87
CA GLY A 56 9.98 -16.45 -8.92
C GLY A 56 10.23 -17.79 -8.23
N SER A 57 9.79 -17.94 -6.98
CA SER A 57 9.94 -19.20 -6.25
C SER A 57 9.17 -20.35 -6.89
N TYR A 58 7.97 -20.08 -7.43
CA TYR A 58 7.17 -21.08 -8.14
C TYR A 58 7.91 -21.64 -9.37
N ALA A 59 8.58 -20.77 -10.14
CA ALA A 59 9.36 -21.18 -11.30
C ALA A 59 10.62 -21.98 -10.91
N GLU A 60 11.25 -21.64 -9.77
CA GLU A 60 12.43 -22.36 -9.26
C GLU A 60 12.08 -23.75 -8.70
N GLU A 61 10.90 -23.89 -8.08
CA GLU A 61 10.42 -25.13 -7.46
C GLU A 61 9.57 -25.98 -8.43
N ASN A 62 9.86 -25.92 -9.73
CA ASN A 62 9.22 -26.73 -10.77
C ASN A 62 7.69 -26.62 -10.85
N GLY A 63 7.13 -25.45 -10.53
CA GLY A 63 5.69 -25.22 -10.57
C GLY A 63 4.95 -25.65 -9.31
N GLU A 64 5.63 -25.67 -8.16
CA GLU A 64 5.03 -25.94 -6.86
C GLU A 64 5.17 -24.73 -5.93
N PHE A 65 4.12 -24.41 -5.19
CA PHE A 65 4.19 -23.40 -4.13
C PHE A 65 4.75 -24.03 -2.86
N VAL A 66 6.02 -23.74 -2.57
CA VAL A 66 6.70 -24.18 -1.35
C VAL A 66 6.78 -23.04 -0.35
N GLU A 67 6.14 -23.20 0.82
CA GLU A 67 5.97 -22.16 1.82
C GLU A 67 7.29 -21.50 2.27
N GLU A 68 8.30 -22.32 2.63
CA GLU A 68 9.62 -21.84 3.08
C GLU A 68 10.30 -20.96 2.02
N LYS A 69 10.21 -21.38 0.75
CA LYS A 69 10.83 -20.68 -0.39
C LYS A 69 10.14 -19.37 -0.70
N ILE A 70 8.82 -19.33 -0.55
CA ILE A 70 8.02 -18.12 -0.70
C ILE A 70 8.40 -17.11 0.38
N ILE A 71 8.46 -17.53 1.65
CA ILE A 71 8.84 -16.66 2.77
C ILE A 71 10.25 -16.11 2.55
N ASP A 72 11.21 -16.95 2.15
CA ASP A 72 12.58 -16.52 1.84
C ASP A 72 12.62 -15.50 0.70
N SER A 73 11.93 -15.78 -0.41
CA SER A 73 11.91 -14.93 -1.59
C SER A 73 11.29 -13.56 -1.30
N ILE A 74 10.17 -13.53 -0.57
CA ILE A 74 9.52 -12.28 -0.17
C ILE A 74 10.40 -11.52 0.81
N THR A 75 11.00 -12.18 1.80
CA THR A 75 11.87 -11.53 2.79
C THR A 75 13.07 -10.88 2.12
N ASN A 76 13.69 -11.56 1.16
CA ASN A 76 14.83 -11.06 0.40
C ASN A 76 14.46 -9.87 -0.50
N LEU A 77 13.30 -9.90 -1.15
CA LEU A 77 12.90 -8.87 -2.12
C LEU A 77 12.27 -7.64 -1.46
N THR A 78 11.53 -7.83 -0.37
CA THR A 78 10.73 -6.76 0.26
C THR A 78 11.28 -6.28 1.60
N GLY A 79 12.14 -7.06 2.26
CA GLY A 79 12.58 -6.81 3.64
C GLY A 79 11.47 -6.93 4.69
N ALA A 80 10.30 -7.48 4.33
CA ALA A 80 9.18 -7.68 5.25
C ALA A 80 9.49 -8.80 6.26
N LYS A 81 9.19 -8.56 7.55
CA LYS A 81 9.52 -9.48 8.67
C LYS A 81 8.33 -10.27 9.21
N SER A 82 7.12 -9.99 8.73
CA SER A 82 5.87 -10.58 9.20
C SER A 82 5.00 -10.84 7.98
N ILE A 83 5.14 -12.05 7.46
CA ILE A 83 4.40 -12.59 6.32
C ILE A 83 3.77 -13.85 6.86
N ASP A 84 2.44 -13.91 6.84
CA ASP A 84 1.69 -15.10 7.22
C ASP A 84 1.06 -15.65 5.93
N ILE A 85 1.31 -16.92 5.62
CA ILE A 85 0.70 -17.57 4.47
C ILE A 85 -0.52 -18.31 5.00
N GLU A 86 -1.71 -17.99 4.48
CA GLU A 86 -2.96 -18.65 4.86
C GLU A 86 -3.49 -19.41 3.64
N GLY A 87 -3.13 -20.69 3.50
CA GLY A 87 -3.60 -21.54 2.39
C GLY A 87 -2.91 -22.90 2.37
N GLU A 88 -3.47 -23.86 1.62
CA GLU A 88 -2.79 -25.13 1.34
C GLU A 88 -1.73 -24.91 0.26
N CYS A 89 -0.48 -24.74 0.68
CA CYS A 89 0.68 -24.78 -0.20
C CYS A 89 0.76 -26.18 -0.85
N GLY A 90 0.51 -26.26 -2.16
CA GLY A 90 0.42 -27.52 -2.90
C GLY A 90 -0.66 -27.55 -4.00
N GLU A 91 -1.60 -26.60 -3.99
CA GLU A 91 -2.50 -26.31 -5.12
C GLU A 91 -2.02 -25.09 -5.91
N ASP A 92 -2.58 -24.82 -7.09
CA ASP A 92 -2.22 -23.66 -7.93
C ASP A 92 -2.65 -22.30 -7.34
N ASN A 93 -2.97 -22.19 -6.06
CA ASN A 93 -3.41 -20.96 -5.40
C ASN A 93 -2.65 -20.73 -4.09
N VAL A 94 -2.26 -19.49 -3.83
CA VAL A 94 -1.64 -19.08 -2.57
C VAL A 94 -2.15 -17.70 -2.12
N ASP A 95 -2.53 -17.61 -0.84
CA ASP A 95 -2.98 -16.39 -0.19
C ASP A 95 -1.92 -15.93 0.83
N ILE A 96 -1.45 -14.68 0.68
CA ILE A 96 -0.33 -14.14 1.44
C ILE A 96 -0.79 -12.90 2.20
N ASN A 97 -0.75 -12.99 3.52
CA ASN A 97 -1.06 -11.88 4.40
C ASN A 97 0.20 -11.05 4.68
N PHE A 98 0.09 -9.74 4.47
CA PHE A 98 1.15 -8.79 4.75
C PHE A 98 0.60 -7.53 5.41
N GLN A 99 1.44 -6.86 6.20
CA GLN A 99 1.09 -5.60 6.84
C GLN A 99 1.72 -4.42 6.11
N SER A 100 0.92 -3.39 5.82
CA SER A 100 1.41 -2.10 5.33
C SER A 100 0.70 -0.95 6.06
N ASP A 101 1.46 -0.03 6.64
CA ASP A 101 0.95 1.12 7.40
C ASP A 101 -0.10 0.77 8.47
N LYS A 102 0.16 -0.31 9.23
CA LYS A 102 -0.71 -0.87 10.30
C LYS A 102 -2.04 -1.45 9.82
N LYS A 103 -2.25 -1.56 8.51
CA LYS A 103 -3.39 -2.27 7.90
C LYS A 103 -2.90 -3.63 7.37
N GLN A 104 -3.74 -4.64 7.51
CA GLN A 104 -3.51 -5.96 6.93
C GLN A 104 -4.10 -6.03 5.53
N TYR A 105 -3.37 -6.67 4.63
CA TYR A 105 -3.76 -6.92 3.26
C TYR A 105 -3.46 -8.37 2.92
N THR A 106 -4.23 -8.93 2.00
CA THR A 106 -4.05 -10.29 1.48
C THR A 106 -3.80 -10.21 -0.01
N VAL A 107 -2.74 -10.84 -0.49
CA VAL A 107 -2.51 -11.07 -1.92
C VAL A 107 -2.94 -12.48 -2.25
N SER A 108 -3.94 -12.63 -3.12
CA SER A 108 -4.34 -13.91 -3.69
C SER A 108 -3.65 -14.09 -5.04
N ILE A 109 -2.84 -15.13 -5.17
CA ILE A 109 -2.09 -15.48 -6.38
C ILE A 109 -2.56 -16.86 -6.83
N ASP A 110 -2.89 -16.98 -8.11
CA ASP A 110 -3.27 -18.24 -8.74
C ASP A 110 -2.30 -18.49 -9.91
N ALA A 111 -1.58 -19.61 -9.92
CA ALA A 111 -0.61 -19.95 -10.95
C ALA A 111 -1.26 -20.22 -12.32
N ASN A 112 -2.51 -20.67 -12.34
CA ASN A 112 -3.27 -20.90 -13.57
C ASN A 112 -3.92 -19.63 -14.12
N LYS A 113 -4.06 -18.59 -13.30
CA LYS A 113 -4.62 -17.31 -13.72
C LYS A 113 -3.51 -16.30 -13.90
N SER A 114 -3.53 -15.57 -15.01
CA SER A 114 -2.58 -14.48 -15.26
C SER A 114 -2.87 -13.22 -14.43
N TYR A 115 -3.48 -13.34 -13.25
CA TYR A 115 -3.83 -12.20 -12.42
C TYR A 115 -3.71 -12.50 -10.92
N TYR A 116 -3.39 -11.47 -10.14
CA TYR A 116 -3.45 -11.51 -8.68
C TYR A 116 -4.44 -10.47 -8.15
N GLU A 117 -4.98 -10.73 -6.98
CA GLU A 117 -5.90 -9.83 -6.29
C GLU A 117 -5.28 -9.33 -4.99
N VAL A 118 -5.48 -8.05 -4.68
CA VAL A 118 -5.11 -7.48 -3.38
C VAL A 118 -6.38 -7.12 -2.65
N LYS A 119 -6.56 -7.70 -1.47
CA LYS A 119 -7.73 -7.52 -0.61
C LYS A 119 -7.34 -6.80 0.66
N GLN A 120 -8.25 -5.97 1.17
CA GLN A 120 -8.19 -5.40 2.50
C GLN A 120 -9.44 -5.86 3.27
N GLY A 121 -9.30 -6.88 4.10
CA GLY A 121 -10.46 -7.58 4.69
C GLY A 121 -11.32 -8.22 3.60
N LYS A 122 -12.62 -7.87 3.54
CA LYS A 122 -13.57 -8.41 2.54
C LYS A 122 -13.56 -7.66 1.20
N ASN A 123 -12.84 -6.55 1.09
CA ASN A 123 -12.91 -5.68 -0.09
C ASN A 123 -11.66 -5.84 -0.97
N THR A 124 -11.85 -6.11 -2.26
CA THR A 124 -10.77 -6.11 -3.25
C THR A 124 -10.38 -4.67 -3.57
N ILE A 125 -9.15 -4.29 -3.28
CA ILE A 125 -8.62 -2.94 -3.52
C ILE A 125 -7.89 -2.85 -4.86
N PHE A 126 -7.42 -3.98 -5.39
CA PHE A 126 -6.71 -4.05 -6.67
C PHE A 126 -6.84 -5.45 -7.27
N CYS A 127 -6.90 -5.53 -8.60
CA CYS A 127 -6.92 -6.78 -9.36
C CYS A 127 -6.09 -6.54 -10.62
N ASP A 128 -4.98 -7.25 -10.75
CA ASP A 128 -4.06 -7.12 -11.88
C ASP A 128 -4.45 -8.09 -12.99
N LYS A 129 -5.52 -7.80 -13.72
CA LYS A 129 -5.89 -8.64 -14.87
C LYS A 129 -4.84 -8.45 -15.96
N SER A 130 -3.88 -9.36 -16.08
CA SER A 130 -2.95 -9.37 -17.21
C SER A 130 -3.69 -9.84 -18.48
N GLN A 131 -4.58 -8.99 -18.97
CA GLN A 131 -5.04 -8.87 -20.36
C GLN A 131 -5.47 -7.41 -20.57
N ASP A 132 -4.49 -6.51 -20.58
CA ASP A 132 -4.52 -5.40 -21.51
C ASP A 132 -3.72 -5.84 -22.74
N VAL A 133 -4.43 -6.53 -23.63
CA VAL A 133 -4.05 -6.72 -25.02
C VAL A 133 -3.91 -5.34 -25.65
N GLU A 134 -2.77 -5.07 -26.28
CA GLU A 134 -2.73 -4.23 -27.47
C GLU A 134 -2.69 -5.14 -28.70
#